data_AF-A2ETS0-F1
#
_entry.id   AF-A2ETS0-F1
#
_cell.length_a   1.000
_cell.length_b   1.000
_cell.length_c   1.000
_cell.angle_alpha   90.00
_cell.angle_beta   90.00
_cell.angle_gamma   90.00
#
_symmetry.space_group_name_H-M   'P 1'
#
loop_
_entity.id
_entity.type
_entity.pdbx_description
1 polymer ?
#
loop_
_entity_poly.entity_id
_entity_poly.type
_entity_poly.pdbx_seq_one_letter_code
_entity_poly.pdbx_strand_id
1 'polypeptide(L)'
;MSFENIPPISDFKVQRGCGAEAKRVALRLKDFNYETSDIWKVLKLKFSSGITHSELKSIAGICSFMLGIKLDRDASRDNRVLIKWFDENWDKIKTIIDKVHLRDEKEQIINHEREIRENSLK
;
A
#
# COMPACT_ATOMS: atom_id res chain seq x y z
N MET A 1 58.78 -4.49 17.07
CA MET A 1 57.38 -4.96 17.04
C MET A 1 56.51 -3.73 17.18
N SER A 2 56.01 -3.22 16.05
CA SER A 2 55.18 -2.02 16.01
C SER A 2 53.88 -2.42 15.33
N PHE A 3 52.79 -2.46 16.10
CA PHE A 3 51.46 -2.68 15.55
C PHE A 3 51.03 -1.40 14.85
N GLU A 4 51.03 -1.40 13.52
CA GLU A 4 50.51 -0.30 12.72
C GLU A 4 48.99 -0.18 12.93
N ASN A 5 48.55 1.06 13.11
CA ASN A 5 47.17 1.46 13.32
C ASN A 5 46.26 0.99 12.18
N ILE A 6 45.39 0.02 12.46
CA ILE A 6 44.31 -0.39 11.56
C ILE A 6 43.18 0.65 11.71
N PRO A 7 42.79 1.38 10.65
CA PRO A 7 41.68 2.33 10.74
C PRO A 7 40.35 1.59 10.99
N PRO A 8 39.39 2.22 11.68
CA PRO A 8 38.10 1.61 11.95
C PRO A 8 37.37 1.30 10.64
N ILE A 9 36.83 0.08 10.56
CA ILE A 9 36.03 -0.41 9.44
C ILE A 9 34.80 0.49 9.33
N SER A 10 34.79 1.40 8.36
CA SER A 10 33.65 2.29 8.11
C SER A 10 32.46 1.46 7.67
N ASP A 11 31.34 1.56 8.39
CA ASP A 11 30.03 1.01 8.00
C ASP A 11 29.68 1.41 6.56
N PHE A 12 29.87 0.50 5.61
CA PHE A 12 29.28 0.61 4.28
C PHE A 12 27.76 0.48 4.42
N LYS A 13 27.07 1.59 4.72
CA LYS A 13 25.62 1.67 4.58
C LYS A 13 25.27 1.50 3.11
N VAL A 14 24.89 0.27 2.74
CA VAL A 14 24.28 -0.03 1.44
C VAL A 14 23.18 1.01 1.19
N GLN A 15 23.34 1.78 0.11
CA GLN A 15 22.39 2.80 -0.29
C GLN A 15 21.01 2.14 -0.49
N ARG A 16 20.00 2.64 0.22
CA ARG A 16 18.62 2.14 0.10
C ARG A 16 18.18 2.26 -1.36
N GLY A 17 17.75 1.15 -1.95
CA GLY A 17 17.28 1.07 -3.34
C GLY A 17 18.08 0.14 -4.28
N CYS A 18 19.24 -0.38 -3.86
CA CYS A 18 20.06 -1.28 -4.70
C CYS A 18 19.91 -2.79 -4.38
N GLY A 19 19.03 -3.14 -3.43
CA GLY A 19 18.78 -4.55 -3.06
C GLY A 19 17.98 -5.31 -4.13
N ALA A 20 18.13 -6.64 -4.16
CA ALA A 20 17.35 -7.52 -5.05
C ALA A 20 15.82 -7.37 -4.87
N GLU A 21 15.37 -6.92 -3.69
CA GLU A 21 13.96 -6.58 -3.42
C GLU A 21 13.50 -5.35 -4.22
N ALA A 22 14.29 -4.27 -4.25
CA ALA A 22 13.95 -3.05 -5.01
C ALA A 22 13.88 -3.34 -6.52
N LYS A 23 14.78 -4.18 -7.04
CA LYS A 23 14.74 -4.63 -8.44
C LYS A 23 13.48 -5.44 -8.76
N ARG A 24 13.02 -6.30 -7.85
CA ARG A 24 11.78 -7.08 -8.02
C ARG A 24 10.54 -6.20 -8.01
N VAL A 25 10.45 -5.25 -7.09
CA VAL A 25 9.36 -4.27 -7.04
C VAL A 25 9.34 -3.41 -8.30
N ALA A 26 10.50 -2.89 -8.72
CA ALA A 26 10.61 -2.09 -9.94
C ALA A 26 10.21 -2.89 -11.20
N LEU A 27 10.60 -4.16 -11.30
CA LEU A 27 10.18 -5.03 -12.41
C LEU A 27 8.66 -5.25 -12.40
N ARG A 28 8.06 -5.47 -11.22
CA ARG A 28 6.61 -5.67 -11.08
C ARG A 28 5.79 -4.42 -11.41
N LEU A 29 6.37 -3.24 -11.18
CA LEU A 29 5.76 -1.94 -11.47
C LEU A 29 6.12 -1.38 -12.85
N LYS A 30 6.95 -2.08 -13.64
CA LYS A 30 7.51 -1.56 -14.90
C LYS A 30 6.45 -1.05 -15.88
N ASP A 31 5.29 -1.71 -15.92
CA ASP A 31 4.17 -1.37 -16.79
C ASP A 31 2.94 -0.87 -16.00
N PHE A 32 3.11 -0.50 -14.73
CA PHE A 32 2.02 -0.07 -13.87
C PHE A 32 2.31 1.29 -13.23
N ASN A 33 1.47 2.26 -13.56
CA ASN A 33 1.45 3.54 -12.88
C ASN A 33 0.23 3.64 -11.95
N TYR A 34 0.50 3.63 -10.64
CA TYR A 34 -0.56 3.73 -9.62
C TYR A 34 -1.27 5.08 -9.61
N GLU A 35 -0.62 6.15 -10.08
CA GLU A 35 -1.20 7.51 -10.09
C GLU A 35 -2.32 7.62 -11.13
N THR A 36 -2.18 6.88 -12.24
CA THR A 36 -3.17 6.86 -13.33
C THR A 36 -4.17 5.71 -13.20
N SER A 37 -3.98 4.77 -12.28
CA SER A 37 -4.88 3.63 -12.08
C SER A 37 -6.27 4.10 -11.69
N ASP A 38 -7.29 3.67 -12.45
CA ASP A 38 -8.69 3.94 -12.13
C ASP A 38 -9.11 3.26 -10.84
N ILE A 39 -8.52 2.11 -10.53
CA ILE A 39 -8.79 1.38 -9.29
C ILE A 39 -8.32 2.19 -8.08
N TRP A 40 -7.20 2.89 -8.19
CA TRP A 40 -6.77 3.79 -7.14
C TRP A 40 -7.75 4.95 -6.91
N LYS A 41 -8.32 5.51 -7.98
CA LYS A 41 -9.35 6.56 -7.86
C LYS A 41 -10.59 6.03 -7.14
N VAL A 42 -11.04 4.83 -7.50
CA VAL A 42 -12.20 4.18 -6.85
C VAL A 42 -11.94 3.91 -5.38
N LEU A 43 -10.75 3.41 -5.02
CA LEU A 43 -10.37 3.16 -3.63
C LEU A 43 -10.39 4.46 -2.80
N LYS A 44 -9.84 5.56 -3.33
CA LYS A 44 -9.90 6.87 -2.65
C LYS A 44 -11.33 7.39 -2.49
N LEU A 45 -12.18 7.21 -3.49
CA LEU A 45 -13.59 7.59 -3.39
C LEU A 45 -14.33 6.76 -2.32
N LYS A 46 -14.04 5.46 -2.24
CA LYS A 46 -14.69 4.55 -1.29
C LYS A 46 -14.22 4.78 0.15
N PHE A 47 -12.92 4.95 0.36
CA PHE A 47 -12.29 4.92 1.68
C PHE A 47 -11.72 6.26 2.15
N SER A 48 -11.95 7.34 1.41
CA SER A 48 -11.37 8.67 1.60
C SER A 48 -9.97 8.85 0.98
N SER A 49 -9.64 10.11 0.66
CA SER A 49 -8.38 10.48 0.02
C SER A 49 -7.16 10.29 0.94
N GLY A 50 -7.38 10.38 2.25
CA GLY A 50 -6.37 10.21 3.29
C GLY A 50 -6.07 8.77 3.71
N ILE A 51 -6.59 7.75 3.00
CA ILE A 51 -6.37 6.35 3.37
C ILE A 51 -4.87 6.02 3.49
N THR A 52 -4.48 5.46 4.64
CA THR A 52 -3.09 5.08 4.89
C THR A 52 -2.74 3.71 4.29
N HIS A 53 -1.45 3.47 4.07
CA HIS A 53 -0.96 2.16 3.61
C HIS A 53 -1.37 1.01 4.56
N SER A 54 -1.37 1.24 5.87
CA SER A 54 -1.76 0.26 6.88
C SER A 54 -3.24 -0.13 6.78
N GLU A 55 -4.12 0.86 6.56
CA GLU A 55 -5.55 0.63 6.33
C GLU A 55 -5.78 -0.12 5.02
N LEU A 56 -5.16 0.34 3.94
CA LEU A 56 -5.28 -0.31 2.63
C LEU A 56 -4.80 -1.76 2.67
N LYS A 57 -3.70 -2.03 3.39
CA LYS A 57 -3.18 -3.38 3.62
C LYS A 57 -4.15 -4.24 4.43
N SER A 58 -4.80 -3.67 5.44
CA SER A 58 -5.80 -4.38 6.24
C SER A 58 -7.01 -4.77 5.39
N ILE A 59 -7.49 -3.85 4.54
CA ILE A 59 -8.55 -4.13 3.55
C ILE A 59 -8.11 -5.24 2.58
N ALA A 60 -6.88 -5.18 2.07
CA ALA A 60 -6.34 -6.21 1.19
C ALA A 60 -6.27 -7.58 1.88
N GLY A 61 -5.91 -7.61 3.17
CA GLY A 61 -5.92 -8.82 3.99
C GLY A 61 -7.31 -9.42 4.16
N ILE A 62 -8.32 -8.58 4.41
CA ILE A 62 -9.73 -9.01 4.47
C ILE A 62 -10.17 -9.55 3.10
N CYS A 63 -9.85 -8.84 2.02
CA CYS A 63 -10.20 -9.29 0.66
C CYS A 63 -9.52 -10.61 0.31
N SER A 64 -8.24 -10.75 0.68
CA SER A 64 -7.44 -11.96 0.52
C SER A 64 -8.08 -13.16 1.23
N PHE A 65 -8.49 -12.98 2.48
CA PHE A 65 -9.15 -14.02 3.26
C PHE A 65 -10.53 -14.39 2.69
N MET A 66 -11.37 -13.40 2.38
CA MET A 66 -12.75 -13.61 1.91
C MET A 66 -12.82 -14.23 0.52
N LEU A 67 -11.89 -13.90 -0.37
CA LEU A 67 -11.87 -14.39 -1.76
C LEU A 67 -10.90 -15.54 -2.00
N GLY A 68 -10.14 -15.93 -0.97
CA GLY A 68 -9.09 -16.95 -1.09
C GLY A 68 -7.94 -16.55 -2.05
N ILE A 69 -7.74 -15.27 -2.31
CA ILE A 69 -6.64 -14.77 -3.17
C ILE A 69 -5.41 -14.49 -2.31
N LYS A 70 -4.22 -14.88 -2.74
CA LYS A 70 -2.99 -14.67 -1.95
C LYS A 70 -2.54 -13.21 -2.03
N LEU A 71 -2.41 -12.54 -0.88
CA LEU A 71 -1.75 -11.25 -0.80
C LEU A 71 -0.23 -11.46 -0.84
N ASP A 72 0.41 -10.85 -1.83
CA ASP A 72 1.85 -10.95 -2.02
C ASP A 72 2.62 -10.21 -0.91
N ARG A 73 3.79 -10.72 -0.52
CA ARG A 73 4.62 -10.08 0.51
C ARG A 73 5.07 -8.69 0.05
N ASP A 74 5.40 -8.53 -1.23
CA ASP A 74 5.80 -7.24 -1.81
C ASP A 74 4.61 -6.27 -1.83
N ALA A 75 3.41 -6.76 -2.19
CA ALA A 75 2.17 -5.97 -2.08
C ALA A 75 1.89 -5.54 -0.63
N SER A 76 2.19 -6.39 0.35
CA SER A 76 1.99 -6.06 1.76
C SER A 76 2.99 -5.03 2.31
N ARG A 77 4.09 -4.77 1.60
CA ARG A 77 5.20 -3.90 2.03
C ARG A 77 5.29 -2.58 1.25
N ASP A 78 4.84 -2.56 0.00
CA ASP A 78 4.92 -1.39 -0.88
C ASP A 78 3.53 -0.96 -1.36
N ASN A 79 3.18 0.31 -1.15
CA ASN A 79 1.86 0.83 -1.48
C ASN A 79 1.55 0.75 -2.99
N ARG A 80 2.56 0.95 -3.85
CA ARG A 80 2.36 0.92 -5.30
C ARG A 80 2.05 -0.49 -5.76
N VAL A 81 2.76 -1.47 -5.20
CA VAL A 81 2.53 -2.90 -5.47
C VAL A 81 1.19 -3.34 -4.89
N LEU A 82 0.78 -2.78 -3.74
CA LEU A 82 -0.53 -3.03 -3.16
C LEU A 82 -1.66 -2.57 -4.09
N ILE A 83 -1.57 -1.35 -4.60
CA ILE A 83 -2.54 -0.81 -5.57
C ILE A 83 -2.56 -1.67 -6.84
N LYS A 84 -1.39 -2.07 -7.35
CA LYS A 84 -1.31 -3.01 -8.48
C LYS A 84 -2.02 -4.33 -8.18
N TRP A 85 -1.84 -4.89 -6.99
CA TRP A 85 -2.51 -6.12 -6.60
C TRP A 85 -4.03 -5.97 -6.56
N PHE A 86 -4.55 -4.81 -6.12
CA PHE A 86 -5.96 -4.49 -6.21
C PHE A 86 -6.43 -4.43 -7.66
N ASP A 87 -5.66 -3.78 -8.53
CA ASP A 87 -5.94 -3.66 -9.97
C ASP A 87 -6.01 -5.04 -10.64
N GLU A 88 -5.02 -5.90 -10.40
CA GLU A 88 -4.94 -7.27 -10.92
C GLU A 88 -6.11 -8.18 -10.46
N ASN A 89 -6.67 -7.92 -9.27
CA ASN A 89 -7.72 -8.74 -8.67
C ASN A 89 -9.07 -8.01 -8.59
N TRP A 90 -9.20 -6.86 -9.25
CA TRP A 90 -10.36 -5.97 -9.08
C TRP A 90 -11.68 -6.64 -9.42
N ASP A 91 -11.69 -7.51 -10.43
CA ASP A 91 -12.91 -8.23 -10.85
C ASP A 91 -13.51 -9.07 -9.72
N LYS A 92 -12.68 -9.64 -8.85
CA LYS A 92 -13.13 -10.37 -7.66
C LYS A 92 -13.38 -9.41 -6.50
N ILE A 93 -12.46 -8.47 -6.27
CA ILE A 93 -12.51 -7.54 -5.14
C ILE A 93 -13.76 -6.66 -5.19
N LYS A 94 -14.18 -6.17 -6.37
CA LYS A 94 -15.38 -5.33 -6.53
C LYS A 94 -16.65 -5.95 -5.94
N THR A 95 -16.73 -7.28 -5.88
CA THR A 95 -17.91 -8.00 -5.36
C THR A 95 -18.06 -7.91 -3.84
N ILE A 96 -16.96 -7.68 -3.12
CA ILE A 96 -16.94 -7.63 -1.66
C ILE A 96 -16.52 -6.26 -1.11
N ILE A 97 -15.79 -5.45 -1.90
CA ILE A 97 -15.24 -4.17 -1.45
C ILE A 97 -16.35 -3.21 -1.00
N ASP A 98 -17.55 -3.36 -1.56
CA ASP A 98 -18.69 -2.53 -1.20
C ASP A 98 -19.14 -2.73 0.26
N LYS A 99 -18.96 -3.96 0.77
CA LYS A 99 -19.30 -4.39 2.14
C LYS A 99 -18.20 -4.06 3.15
N VAL A 100 -17.02 -3.63 2.69
CA VAL A 100 -15.90 -3.25 3.56
C VAL A 100 -15.99 -1.77 3.85
N HIS A 101 -15.99 -1.42 5.14
CA HIS A 101 -16.05 -0.04 5.61
C HIS A 101 -14.93 0.22 6.60
N LEU A 102 -14.20 1.31 6.41
CA LEU A 102 -13.32 1.85 7.44
C LEU A 102 -14.17 2.58 8.47
N ARG A 103 -13.80 2.42 9.75
CA ARG A 103 -14.48 3.06 10.86
C ARG A 103 -13.45 3.78 11.72
N ASP A 104 -13.83 4.94 12.25
CA ASP A 104 -13.01 5.64 13.24
C ASP A 104 -13.25 5.06 14.65
N GLU A 105 -12.57 5.64 15.65
CA GLU A 105 -12.71 5.27 17.07
C GLU A 105 -14.15 5.36 17.60
N LYS A 106 -14.99 6.20 16.98
CA LYS A 106 -16.42 6.35 17.30
C LYS A 106 -17.33 5.42 16.48
N GLU A 107 -16.76 4.43 15.82
CA GLU A 107 -17.44 3.50 14.90
C GLU A 107 -18.15 4.16 13.71
N GLN A 108 -17.83 5.42 13.39
CA GLN A 108 -18.41 6.11 12.24
C GLN A 108 -17.67 5.74 10.97
N ILE A 109 -18.42 5.54 9.89
CA ILE A 109 -17.85 5.17 8.59
C ILE A 109 -16.98 6.32 8.07
N ILE A 110 -15.75 5.99 7.69
CA ILE A 110 -14.82 6.89 7.00
C ILE A 110 -14.98 6.65 5.50
N ASN A 111 -15.43 7.68 4.78
CA ASN A 111 -15.54 7.70 3.33
C ASN A 111 -15.30 9.12 2.79
N HIS A 112 -15.25 9.27 1.47
CA HIS A 112 -14.99 10.57 0.84
C HIS A 112 -16.11 11.59 1.10
N GLU A 113 -17.37 11.16 1.26
CA GLU A 113 -18.49 12.05 1.58
C GLU A 113 -18.32 12.72 2.95
N ARG A 114 -17.87 11.95 3.95
CA ARG A 114 -17.53 12.46 5.28
C ARG A 114 -16.41 13.50 5.19
N GLU A 115 -15.36 13.20 4.42
CA GLU A 115 -14.24 14.12 4.20
C GLU A 115 -14.70 15.46 3.61
N ILE A 116 -15.56 15.44 2.57
CA ILE A 116 -16.14 16.66 1.99
C ILE A 116 -16.91 17.45 3.04
N ARG A 117 -17.78 16.77 3.81
CA ARG A 117 -18.60 17.41 4.85
C ARG A 117 -17.73 18.07 5.93
N GLU A 118 -16.69 17.40 6.38
CA GLU A 118 -15.75 17.92 7.38
C GLU A 118 -14.93 19.09 6.84
N ASN A 119 -14.58 19.08 5.55
CA ASN A 119 -13.84 20.17 4.92
C ASN A 119 -14.71 21.40 4.61
N SER A 120 -16.01 21.22 4.34
CA SER A 120 -16.96 22.33 4.13
C SER A 120 -17.39 23.06 5.40
N LEU A 121 -17.11 22.49 6.58
CA LEU A 121 -17.42 23.08 7.89
C LEU A 121 -16.24 23.84 8.50
N LYS A 122 -15.08 23.83 7.83
CA LYS A 122 -13.88 24.58 8.20
C LYS A 122 -13.81 25.90 7.44
#